data_AF-A0A6B2XGT5-F1
#
_entry.id   AF-A0A6B2XGT5-F1
#
_cell.length_a   1.000
_cell.length_b   1.000
_cell.length_c   1.000
_cell.angle_alpha   90.00
_cell.angle_beta   90.00
_cell.angle_gamma   90.00
#
_symmetry.space_group_name_H-M   'P 1'
#
loop_
_entity.id
_entity.type
_entity.pdbx_description
1 polymer ?
#
loop_
_entity_poly.entity_id
_entity_poly.type
_entity_poly.pdbx_seq_one_letter_code
_entity_poly.pdbx_strand_id
1 'polypeptide(L)'
;DDLERRFAAIVRRVAAAQAPDGYLCTRFGSPGQDTRYTDLEWGHELYVQGHLMQAAVARARTGHPEDLLVEVARRSADHVCETFGPDGIQGVCGHAEVEVALAELGRALDEPRYVRQAALFVERRGQGTLADIEWGRAYYQDDVPVREATV
;
A
#
# COMPACT_ATOMS: atom_id res chain seq x y z
N ASP A 1 2.35 -4.87 -30.21
CA ASP A 1 3.59 -4.34 -29.63
C ASP A 1 4.20 -5.39 -28.70
N ASP A 2 5.53 -5.56 -28.69
CA ASP A 2 6.23 -6.50 -27.81
C ASP A 2 6.18 -6.09 -26.34
N LEU A 3 6.30 -4.79 -26.07
CA LEU A 3 6.24 -4.25 -24.72
C LEU A 3 4.89 -4.53 -24.05
N GLU A 4 3.80 -4.27 -24.78
CA GLU A 4 2.43 -4.50 -24.30
C GLU A 4 2.16 -5.99 -24.01
N ARG A 5 2.67 -6.90 -24.85
CA ARG A 5 2.57 -8.35 -24.59
C ARG A 5 3.32 -8.76 -23.33
N ARG A 6 4.53 -8.24 -23.14
CA ARG A 6 5.34 -8.52 -21.95
C ARG A 6 4.70 -7.94 -20.69
N PHE A 7 4.19 -6.72 -20.77
CA PHE A 7 3.40 -6.09 -19.70
C PHE A 7 2.21 -6.96 -19.30
N ALA A 8 1.33 -7.33 -20.25
CA ALA A 8 0.16 -8.15 -19.99
C ALA A 8 0.51 -9.55 -19.41
N ALA A 9 1.65 -10.13 -19.80
CA ALA A 9 2.13 -11.38 -19.22
C ALA A 9 2.58 -11.23 -17.76
N ILE A 10 3.27 -10.12 -17.44
CA ILE A 10 3.67 -9.80 -16.06
C ILE A 10 2.44 -9.54 -15.20
N VAL A 11 1.51 -8.70 -15.67
CA VAL A 11 0.28 -8.37 -14.94
C VAL A 11 -0.52 -9.63 -14.62
N ARG A 12 -0.69 -10.55 -15.58
CA ARG A 12 -1.36 -11.84 -15.31
C ARG A 12 -0.66 -12.67 -14.23
N ARG A 13 0.68 -12.66 -14.20
CA ARG A 13 1.44 -13.36 -13.15
C ARG A 13 1.25 -12.71 -11.77
N VAL A 14 1.21 -11.38 -11.73
CA VAL A 14 0.93 -10.61 -10.51
C VAL A 14 -0.50 -10.88 -10.02
N ALA A 15 -1.49 -10.81 -10.91
CA ALA A 15 -2.89 -11.09 -10.60
C ALA A 15 -3.09 -12.51 -10.04
N ALA A 16 -2.42 -13.51 -10.62
CA ALA A 16 -2.49 -14.89 -10.15
C ALA A 16 -1.89 -15.10 -8.75
N ALA A 17 -1.03 -14.18 -8.28
CA ALA A 17 -0.47 -14.22 -6.93
C ALA A 17 -1.34 -13.48 -5.90
N GLN A 18 -2.35 -12.70 -6.33
CA GLN A 18 -3.22 -11.96 -5.42
C GLN A 18 -4.15 -12.91 -4.67
N ALA A 19 -4.22 -12.75 -3.35
CA ALA A 19 -5.11 -13.53 -2.51
C ALA A 19 -6.59 -13.19 -2.78
N PRO A 20 -7.54 -14.08 -2.41
CA PRO A 20 -8.97 -13.84 -2.63
C PRO A 20 -9.49 -12.54 -2.02
N ASP A 21 -8.97 -12.16 -0.85
CA ASP A 21 -9.30 -10.94 -0.12
C ASP A 21 -8.59 -9.68 -0.64
N GLY A 22 -7.87 -9.76 -1.76
CA GLY A 22 -7.20 -8.63 -2.39
C GLY A 22 -5.76 -8.39 -1.93
N TYR A 23 -5.34 -9.04 -0.85
CA TYR A 23 -3.96 -8.96 -0.35
C TYR A 23 -2.94 -9.42 -1.40
N LEU A 24 -1.85 -8.67 -1.56
CA LEU A 24 -0.75 -9.05 -2.44
C LEU A 24 0.61 -8.69 -1.84
N CYS A 25 1.27 -9.70 -1.29
CA CYS A 25 2.70 -9.70 -0.99
C CYS A 25 3.19 -11.14 -1.09
N THR A 26 4.37 -11.35 -1.69
CA THR A 26 4.90 -12.70 -1.91
C THR A 26 5.77 -13.20 -0.75
N ARG A 27 6.03 -12.36 0.26
CA ARG A 27 6.91 -12.67 1.39
C ARG A 27 6.16 -13.09 2.66
N PHE A 28 4.88 -12.78 2.78
CA PHE A 28 4.06 -12.97 3.98
C PHE A 28 2.74 -13.68 3.66
N GLY A 29 2.19 -14.38 4.66
CA GLY A 29 0.84 -14.95 4.62
C GLY A 29 0.68 -16.25 3.83
N SER A 30 1.73 -16.79 3.21
CA SER A 30 1.74 -18.13 2.60
C SER A 30 2.31 -19.20 3.55
N PRO A 31 2.09 -20.51 3.29
CA PRO A 31 2.67 -21.57 4.11
C PRO A 31 4.19 -21.45 4.23
N GLY A 32 4.70 -21.48 5.47
CA GLY A 32 6.14 -21.32 5.76
C GLY A 32 6.63 -19.87 5.81
N GLN A 33 5.73 -18.89 5.72
CA GLN A 33 6.03 -17.47 5.87
C GLN A 33 5.46 -16.93 7.18
N ASP A 34 5.98 -15.79 7.60
CA ASP A 34 5.42 -15.02 8.70
C ASP A 34 3.99 -14.56 8.36
N THR A 35 3.18 -14.35 9.39
CA THR A 35 1.80 -13.87 9.24
C THR A 35 1.81 -12.44 8.67
N ARG A 36 0.77 -12.09 7.92
CA ARG A 36 0.61 -10.75 7.36
C ARG A 36 0.64 -9.69 8.47
N TYR A 37 1.29 -8.57 8.20
CA TYR A 37 1.33 -7.38 9.05
C TYR A 37 1.93 -7.59 10.44
N THR A 38 2.79 -8.60 10.62
CA THR A 38 3.51 -8.82 11.89
C THR A 38 4.83 -8.08 11.99
N ASP A 39 5.32 -7.51 10.90
CA ASP A 39 6.58 -6.75 10.82
C ASP A 39 6.31 -5.49 10.00
N LEU A 40 5.65 -4.51 10.61
CA LEU A 40 5.30 -3.27 9.91
C LEU A 40 6.52 -2.35 9.75
N GLU A 41 7.51 -2.49 10.63
CA GLU A 41 8.78 -1.79 10.64
C GLU A 41 9.64 -2.10 9.42
N TRP A 42 9.75 -3.38 9.04
CA TRP A 42 10.68 -3.84 8.00
C TRP A 42 10.05 -4.73 6.92
N GLY A 43 8.83 -5.22 7.12
CA GLY A 43 8.17 -6.14 6.19
C GLY A 43 7.77 -5.50 4.86
N HIS A 44 7.64 -4.16 4.81
CA HIS A 44 7.31 -3.39 3.60
C HIS A 44 6.02 -3.82 2.89
N GLU A 45 5.10 -4.53 3.55
CA GLU A 45 3.87 -5.04 2.92
C GLU A 45 2.97 -3.93 2.36
N LEU A 46 2.83 -2.81 3.07
CA LEU A 46 2.10 -1.64 2.58
C LEU A 46 2.90 -0.86 1.53
N TYR A 47 4.23 -0.78 1.68
CA TYR A 47 5.11 -0.14 0.70
C TYR A 47 5.04 -0.81 -0.68
N VAL A 48 5.15 -2.14 -0.74
CA VAL A 48 5.10 -2.86 -2.03
C VAL A 48 3.71 -2.80 -2.66
N GLN A 49 2.65 -2.79 -1.84
CA GLN A 49 1.29 -2.56 -2.32
C GLN A 49 1.10 -1.13 -2.82
N GLY A 50 1.72 -0.13 -2.19
CA GLY A 50 1.74 1.25 -2.67
C GLY A 50 2.39 1.37 -4.06
N HIS A 51 3.54 0.73 -4.28
CA HIS A 51 4.18 0.71 -5.62
C HIS A 51 3.32 0.04 -6.69
N LEU A 52 2.59 -1.03 -6.35
CA LEU A 52 1.61 -1.62 -7.25
C LEU A 52 0.51 -0.62 -7.63
N MET A 53 -0.01 0.12 -6.66
CA MET A 53 -1.03 1.15 -6.88
C MET A 53 -0.50 2.29 -7.74
N GLN A 54 0.74 2.76 -7.54
CA GLN A 54 1.34 3.78 -8.40
C GLN A 54 1.50 3.30 -9.86
N ALA A 55 1.89 2.04 -10.07
CA ALA A 55 1.96 1.45 -11.41
C ALA A 55 0.57 1.41 -12.08
N ALA A 56 -0.48 1.09 -11.32
CA ALA A 56 -1.86 1.13 -11.79
C ALA A 56 -2.33 2.55 -12.11
N VAL A 57 -1.98 3.54 -11.28
CA VAL A 57 -2.27 4.96 -11.55
C VAL A 57 -1.67 5.39 -12.89
N ALA A 58 -0.41 5.03 -13.13
CA ALA A 58 0.24 5.33 -14.41
C ALA A 58 -0.53 4.68 -15.57
N ARG A 59 -0.88 3.39 -15.47
CA ARG A 59 -1.64 2.68 -16.51
C ARG A 59 -3.01 3.31 -16.76
N ALA A 60 -3.77 3.65 -15.71
CA ALA A 60 -5.06 4.30 -15.82
C ALA A 60 -4.96 5.66 -16.53
N ARG A 61 -3.99 6.50 -16.13
CA ARG A 61 -3.76 7.83 -16.73
C ARG A 61 -3.31 7.78 -18.19
N THR A 62 -2.73 6.66 -18.63
CA THR A 62 -2.42 6.43 -20.06
C THR A 62 -3.61 5.97 -20.90
N GLY A 63 -4.84 5.97 -20.35
CA GLY A 63 -6.06 5.66 -21.09
C GLY A 63 -6.54 4.21 -20.93
N HIS A 64 -6.03 3.49 -19.93
CA HIS A 64 -6.39 2.09 -19.66
C HIS A 64 -6.94 1.90 -18.24
N PRO A 65 -8.02 2.60 -17.84
CA PRO A 65 -8.57 2.51 -16.48
C PRO A 65 -9.18 1.13 -16.15
N GLU A 66 -9.60 0.38 -17.17
CA GLU A 66 -10.16 -0.97 -17.04
C GLU A 66 -9.10 -2.08 -17.24
N ASP A 67 -7.82 -1.74 -17.19
CA ASP A 67 -6.74 -2.73 -17.30
C ASP A 67 -6.71 -3.66 -16.08
N LEU A 68 -6.33 -4.93 -16.29
CA LEU A 68 -6.18 -5.91 -15.22
C LEU A 68 -5.24 -5.42 -14.09
N LEU A 69 -4.20 -4.65 -14.41
CA LEU A 69 -3.32 -4.06 -13.38
C LEU A 69 -4.10 -3.12 -12.46
N VAL A 70 -5.02 -2.34 -13.01
CA VAL A 70 -5.85 -1.39 -12.25
C VAL A 70 -6.85 -2.14 -11.39
N GLU A 71 -7.45 -3.22 -11.90
CA GLU A 71 -8.33 -4.10 -11.12
C GLU A 71 -7.58 -4.72 -9.92
N VAL A 72 -6.37 -5.26 -10.15
CA VAL A 72 -5.53 -5.84 -9.09
C VAL A 72 -5.19 -4.80 -8.03
N ALA A 73 -4.77 -3.60 -8.44
CA ALA A 73 -4.46 -2.52 -7.51
C ALA A 73 -5.68 -2.05 -6.71
N ARG A 74 -6.86 -1.98 -7.34
CA ARG A 74 -8.13 -1.63 -6.67
C ARG A 74 -8.46 -2.63 -5.57
N ARG A 75 -8.38 -3.93 -5.85
CA ARG A 75 -8.58 -4.99 -4.86
C ARG A 75 -7.56 -4.94 -3.71
N SER A 76 -6.30 -4.59 -4.01
CA SER A 76 -5.28 -4.37 -2.98
C SER A 76 -5.60 -3.12 -2.13
N ALA A 77 -6.06 -2.03 -2.73
CA ALA A 77 -6.45 -0.83 -2.01
C ALA A 77 -7.70 -1.06 -1.13
N ASP A 78 -8.70 -1.78 -1.64
CA ASP A 78 -9.88 -2.19 -0.86
C ASP A 78 -9.46 -3.04 0.35
N HIS A 79 -8.58 -4.03 0.14
CA HIS A 79 -8.02 -4.83 1.23
C HIS A 79 -7.32 -3.97 2.31
N VAL A 80 -6.51 -3.00 1.88
CA VAL A 80 -5.82 -2.07 2.80
C VAL A 80 -6.83 -1.21 3.57
N CYS A 81 -7.87 -0.69 2.92
CA CYS A 81 -8.94 0.08 3.57
C CYS A 81 -9.73 -0.74 4.59
N GLU A 82 -10.03 -2.00 4.28
CA GLU A 82 -10.74 -2.90 5.20
C GLU A 82 -9.85 -3.27 6.39
N THR A 83 -8.58 -3.55 6.16
CA THR A 83 -7.65 -4.02 7.20
C THR A 83 -7.18 -2.89 8.13
N PHE A 84 -6.91 -1.71 7.56
CA PHE A 84 -6.33 -0.57 8.27
C PHE A 84 -7.32 0.59 8.41
N GLY A 85 -8.62 0.35 8.24
CA GLY A 85 -9.64 1.37 8.45
C GLY A 85 -9.65 1.91 9.89
N PRO A 86 -10.57 2.84 10.21
CA PRO A 86 -10.63 3.48 11.53
C PRO A 86 -10.60 2.49 12.71
N ASP A 87 -11.33 1.38 12.58
CA ASP A 87 -11.45 0.33 13.59
C ASP A 87 -10.51 -0.87 13.38
N GLY A 88 -9.63 -0.78 12.37
CA GLY A 88 -8.71 -1.85 11.96
C GLY A 88 -7.37 -1.80 12.69
N ILE A 89 -6.33 -2.32 12.03
CA ILE A 89 -4.95 -2.22 12.50
C ILE A 89 -4.55 -0.74 12.51
N GLN A 90 -4.09 -0.25 13.68
CA GLN A 90 -3.73 1.16 13.87
C GLN A 90 -2.29 1.47 13.43
N GLY A 91 -1.47 0.45 13.18
CA GLY A 91 -0.09 0.62 12.72
C GLY A 91 0.03 1.22 11.32
N VAL A 92 1.17 1.85 11.07
CA VAL A 92 1.59 2.37 9.77
C VAL A 92 2.74 1.52 9.21
N CYS A 93 3.13 1.70 7.95
CA CYS A 93 4.34 1.06 7.43
C CYS A 93 5.58 1.83 7.90
N GLY A 94 6.66 1.15 8.30
CA GLY A 94 7.94 1.79 8.60
C GLY A 94 8.49 2.61 7.44
N HIS A 95 8.21 2.21 6.19
CA HIS A 95 8.54 2.99 5.00
C HIS A 95 7.29 3.65 4.40
N ALA A 96 7.25 4.98 4.43
CA ALA A 96 6.20 5.77 3.78
C ALA A 96 6.17 5.48 2.26
N GLU A 97 4.97 5.27 1.70
CA GLU A 97 4.73 5.07 0.25
C GLU A 97 3.23 4.88 -0.01
N VAL A 98 2.56 4.03 0.79
CA VAL A 98 1.15 3.67 0.56
C VAL A 98 0.22 4.88 0.63
N GLU A 99 0.58 5.91 1.40
CA GLU A 99 -0.21 7.12 1.60
C GLU A 99 -0.34 7.92 0.30
N VAL A 100 0.78 8.16 -0.40
CA VAL A 100 0.77 8.86 -1.69
C VAL A 100 0.10 8.00 -2.76
N ALA A 101 0.34 6.69 -2.73
CA ALA A 101 -0.24 5.76 -3.69
C ALA A 101 -1.77 5.69 -3.61
N LEU A 102 -2.33 5.58 -2.40
CA LEU A 102 -3.77 5.62 -2.15
C LEU A 102 -4.40 6.96 -2.54
N ALA A 103 -3.73 8.07 -2.22
CA ALA A 103 -4.22 9.41 -2.61
C ALA A 103 -4.28 9.56 -4.14
N GLU A 104 -3.24 9.13 -4.85
CA GLU A 104 -3.19 9.18 -6.31
C GLU A 104 -4.17 8.20 -6.97
N LEU A 105 -4.30 6.98 -6.45
CA LEU A 105 -5.24 5.99 -6.95
C LEU A 105 -6.68 6.43 -6.75
N GLY A 106 -7.02 6.96 -5.57
CA GLY A 106 -8.33 7.53 -5.29
C GLY A 106 -8.70 8.64 -6.26
N ARG A 107 -7.78 9.54 -6.59
CA ARG A 107 -8.02 10.60 -7.58
C ARG A 107 -8.13 10.05 -9.01
N ALA A 108 -7.30 9.07 -9.37
CA ALA A 108 -7.31 8.50 -10.72
C ALA A 108 -8.57 7.69 -11.02
N LEU A 109 -9.19 7.09 -10.00
CA LEU A 109 -10.37 6.22 -10.12
C LEU A 109 -11.67 6.86 -9.59
N ASP A 110 -11.61 8.12 -9.15
CA ASP A 110 -12.72 8.83 -8.48
C ASP A 110 -13.29 8.07 -7.26
N GLU A 111 -12.39 7.48 -6.46
CA GLU A 111 -12.72 6.68 -5.28
C GLU A 111 -12.26 7.41 -4.00
N PRO A 112 -13.16 8.18 -3.34
CA PRO A 112 -12.80 8.99 -2.18
C PRO A 112 -12.47 8.15 -0.94
N ARG A 113 -12.82 6.86 -0.88
CA ARG A 113 -12.41 5.97 0.23
C ARG A 113 -10.89 5.87 0.33
N TYR A 114 -10.18 5.77 -0.80
CA TYR A 114 -8.72 5.64 -0.82
C TYR A 114 -8.03 6.92 -0.33
N VAL A 115 -8.55 8.09 -0.71
CA VAL A 115 -8.03 9.39 -0.23
C VAL A 115 -8.22 9.53 1.29
N ARG A 116 -9.36 9.07 1.83
CA ARG A 116 -9.59 9.06 3.28
C ARG A 116 -8.64 8.10 4.01
N GLN A 117 -8.38 6.92 3.44
CA GLN A 117 -7.43 5.98 4.02
C GLN A 117 -5.99 6.53 4.00
N ALA A 118 -5.59 7.21 2.92
CA ALA A 118 -4.31 7.91 2.86
C ALA A 118 -4.18 8.95 3.98
N ALA A 119 -5.21 9.78 4.17
CA ALA A 119 -5.22 10.76 5.26
C ALA A 119 -5.12 10.09 6.63
N LEU A 120 -5.83 8.98 6.86
CA LEU A 120 -5.77 8.24 8.10
C LEU A 120 -4.36 7.72 8.43
N PHE A 121 -3.63 7.20 7.44
CA PHE A 121 -2.23 6.81 7.65
C PHE A 121 -1.31 7.99 7.99
N VAL A 122 -1.51 9.14 7.34
CA VAL A 122 -0.75 10.37 7.65
C VAL A 122 -1.01 10.86 9.07
N GLU A 123 -2.26 10.84 9.54
CA GLU A 123 -2.61 11.25 10.91
C GLU A 123 -2.09 10.27 11.98
N ARG A 124 -1.96 8.98 11.64
CA ARG A 124 -1.41 7.95 12.54
C ARG A 124 0.11 8.01 12.66
N ARG A 125 0.81 8.49 11.62
CA ARG A 125 2.27 8.64 11.65
C ARG A 125 2.67 9.63 12.73
N GLY A 126 3.63 9.24 13.56
CA GLY A 126 4.13 10.06 14.66
C GLY A 126 3.41 9.83 15.98
N GLN A 127 2.49 8.86 16.03
CA GLN A 127 1.79 8.46 17.26
C GLN A 127 2.50 7.29 17.96
N GLY A 128 3.68 6.88 17.49
CA GLY A 128 4.47 5.82 18.11
C GLY A 128 3.81 4.43 18.00
N THR A 129 3.23 4.15 16.84
CA THR A 129 2.58 2.86 16.53
C THR A 129 3.57 1.77 16.16
N LEU A 130 4.80 2.14 15.81
CA LEU A 130 5.92 1.25 15.52
C LEU A 130 6.82 1.03 16.74
N ALA A 131 7.46 -0.13 16.81
CA ALA A 131 8.45 -0.45 17.84
C ALA A 131 9.74 0.36 17.67
N ASP A 132 10.50 0.49 18.76
CA ASP A 132 11.83 1.07 18.72
C ASP A 132 12.83 0.11 18.05
N ILE A 133 13.70 0.67 17.21
CA ILE A 133 14.84 -0.01 16.61
C ILE A 133 16.16 0.61 17.10
N GLU A 134 17.30 0.09 16.65
CA GLU A 134 18.64 0.61 16.98
C GLU A 134 18.77 2.13 16.73
N TRP A 135 18.06 2.66 15.74
CA TRP A 135 18.05 4.09 15.38
C TRP A 135 16.87 4.88 15.96
N GLY A 136 16.01 4.25 16.77
CA GLY A 136 14.77 4.82 17.31
C GLY A 136 13.67 5.05 16.25
N ARG A 137 12.49 5.50 16.71
CA ARG A 137 11.31 5.73 15.85
C ARG A 137 11.46 6.88 14.84
N ALA A 138 12.38 7.80 15.10
CA ALA A 138 12.69 8.91 14.20
C ALA A 138 13.16 8.44 12.82
N TYR A 139 13.78 7.26 12.74
CA TYR A 139 14.18 6.65 11.47
C TYR A 139 12.99 6.42 10.53
N TYR A 140 11.81 6.09 11.08
CA TYR A 140 10.56 5.93 10.33
C TYR A 140 9.67 7.18 10.34
N GLN A 141 10.12 8.27 10.95
CA GLN A 141 9.32 9.46 11.22
C GLN A 141 8.05 9.15 12.04
N ASP A 142 8.12 8.16 12.96
CA ASP A 142 7.01 7.78 13.84
C ASP A 142 7.18 8.27 15.29
N ASP A 143 8.09 9.22 15.51
CA ASP A 143 8.42 9.82 16.80
C ASP A 143 7.66 11.12 17.09
N VAL A 144 7.27 11.88 16.06
CA VAL A 144 6.53 13.14 16.18
C VAL A 144 5.42 13.19 15.12
N PRO A 145 4.19 13.63 15.47
CA PRO A 145 3.11 13.79 14.49
C PRO A 145 3.54 14.62 13.28
N VAL A 146 3.18 14.20 12.07
CA VAL A 146 3.64 14.84 10.81
C VAL A 146 3.34 16.34 10.76
N ARG A 147 2.23 16.78 11.37
CA ARG A 147 1.83 18.20 11.42
C ARG A 147 2.63 19.06 12.40
N GLU A 148 3.31 18.41 13.34
CA GLU A 148 4.13 19.04 14.38
C GLU A 148 5.63 18.95 14.06
N ALA A 149 6.02 18.08 13.12
CA ALA A 149 7.39 17.95 12.66
C ALA A 149 7.91 19.26 12.05
N THR A 150 9.17 19.57 12.36
CA THR A 150 9.90 20.73 11.82
C THR A 150 11.06 20.25 10.95
N VAL A 151 11.41 21.02 9.92
CA VAL A 151 12.52 20.72 8.97
C VAL A 151 13.72 21.58 9.30
#